data_AF-K1UKI8-F1
#
_entry.id   AF-K1UKI8-F1
#
_cell.length_a   1.000
_cell.length_b   1.000
_cell.length_c   1.000
_cell.angle_alpha   90.00
_cell.angle_beta   90.00
_cell.angle_gamma   90.00
#
_symmetry.space_group_name_H-M   'P 1'
#
loop_
_entity.id
_entity.type
_entity.pdbx_description
1 polymer ?
#
loop_
_entity_poly.entity_id
_entity_poly.type
_entity_poly.pdbx_seq_one_letter_code
_entity_poly.pdbx_strand_id
1 'polypeptide(L)'
;ANSPIDKVIAEVESVSEVAQAIENGATDITVTTAPTTAATIEIPHTLTAEQAAKEISITLPETDQQVTLAYTTEQNGQAPEAVNITVPTTNKLIINLPESTVTLNGTSYTAVEATTAGNTLIVPEGVTVGKLNVVKGNVEIYGTVTEITFGKGAGTVTTYATGDVATLKKAIELIAQGK
;
A
#
# COMPACT_ATOMS: atom_id res chain seq x y z
N ALA A 1 30.33 0.75 10.97
CA ALA A 1 29.89 1.81 10.05
C ALA A 1 28.51 1.42 9.58
N ASN A 2 27.47 2.18 9.92
CA ASN A 2 26.18 2.05 9.24
C ASN A 2 26.42 2.60 7.84
N SER A 3 26.57 1.71 6.85
CA SER A 3 26.46 2.13 5.45
C SER A 3 25.11 2.85 5.30
N PRO A 4 25.04 3.95 4.54
CA PRO A 4 23.75 4.40 4.04
C PRO A 4 23.11 3.18 3.37
N ILE A 5 21.85 2.87 3.68
CA ILE A 5 21.10 1.95 2.84
C ILE A 5 21.04 2.65 1.48
N ASP A 6 21.88 2.21 0.54
CA ASP A 6 21.91 2.76 -0.82
C ASP A 6 20.51 2.55 -1.42
N LYS A 7 19.71 3.61 -1.43
CA LYS A 7 18.47 3.63 -2.19
C LYS A 7 18.84 3.61 -3.66
N VAL A 8 18.50 2.52 -4.35
CA VAL A 8 18.66 2.44 -5.79
C VAL A 8 17.41 3.06 -6.41
N ILE A 9 17.59 4.22 -7.03
CA ILE A 9 16.51 5.00 -7.63
C ILE A 9 16.32 4.58 -9.08
N ALA A 10 15.07 4.37 -9.49
CA ALA A 10 14.69 4.19 -10.88
C ALA A 10 13.59 5.19 -11.26
N GLU A 11 13.76 5.83 -12.41
CA GLU A 11 12.69 6.58 -13.08
C GLU A 11 12.22 5.74 -14.26
N VAL A 12 10.92 5.46 -14.31
CA VAL A 12 10.29 4.66 -15.35
C VAL A 12 9.19 5.46 -16.04
N GLU A 13 8.94 5.19 -17.31
CA GLU A 13 7.93 5.93 -18.06
C GLU A 13 6.52 5.51 -17.63
N SER A 14 6.34 4.22 -17.34
CA SER A 14 5.03 3.61 -17.14
C SER A 14 4.99 2.59 -16.00
N VAL A 15 3.79 2.29 -15.50
CA VAL A 15 3.60 1.31 -14.41
C VAL A 15 4.00 -0.12 -14.79
N SER A 16 4.04 -0.45 -16.09
CA SER A 16 4.46 -1.78 -16.56
C SER A 16 5.96 -2.04 -16.42
N GLU A 17 6.76 -0.99 -16.25
CA GLU A 17 8.22 -1.10 -16.10
C GLU A 17 8.65 -1.25 -14.63
N VAL A 18 7.72 -1.05 -13.68
CA VAL A 18 8.01 -1.06 -12.25
C VAL A 18 8.56 -2.42 -11.79
N ALA A 19 7.95 -3.53 -12.23
CA ALA A 19 8.40 -4.86 -11.83
C ALA A 19 9.87 -5.11 -12.22
N GLN A 20 10.22 -4.81 -13.47
CA GLN A 20 11.58 -4.98 -13.98
C GLN A 20 12.58 -4.05 -13.27
N ALA A 21 12.17 -2.82 -12.93
CA ALA A 21 13.01 -1.93 -12.13
C ALA A 21 13.34 -2.53 -10.75
N ILE A 22 12.33 -3.11 -10.07
CA ILE A 22 12.51 -3.77 -8.77
C ILE A 22 13.40 -5.01 -8.88
N GLU A 23 13.21 -5.85 -9.91
CA GLU A 23 14.07 -7.03 -10.16
C GLU A 23 15.53 -6.64 -10.42
N ASN A 24 15.75 -5.50 -11.08
CA ASN A 24 17.07 -4.91 -11.29
C ASN A 24 17.66 -4.25 -10.02
N GLY A 25 16.95 -4.32 -8.89
CA GLY A 25 17.40 -3.88 -7.58
C GLY A 25 16.95 -2.49 -7.16
N ALA A 26 16.08 -1.82 -7.93
CA ALA A 26 15.52 -0.53 -7.54
C ALA A 26 14.64 -0.68 -6.28
N THR A 27 14.82 0.24 -5.35
CA THR A 27 14.03 0.32 -4.11
C THR A 27 13.24 1.62 -3.99
N ASP A 28 13.54 2.61 -4.84
CA ASP A 28 12.80 3.86 -4.95
C ASP A 28 12.45 4.10 -6.42
N ILE A 29 11.18 3.96 -6.78
CA ILE A 29 10.71 3.97 -8.17
C ILE A 29 9.78 5.15 -8.36
N THR A 30 10.08 6.00 -9.34
CA THR A 30 9.19 7.09 -9.77
C THR A 30 8.67 6.79 -11.16
N VAL A 31 7.35 6.66 -11.28
CA VAL A 31 6.66 6.60 -12.57
C VAL A 31 6.43 8.03 -13.06
N THR A 32 6.78 8.32 -14.30
CA THR A 32 6.72 9.69 -14.83
C THR A 32 5.42 9.98 -15.59
N THR A 33 4.75 8.97 -16.13
CA THR A 33 3.48 9.13 -16.85
C THR A 33 2.31 8.61 -16.03
N ALA A 34 1.30 9.48 -15.82
CA ALA A 34 0.05 9.09 -15.19
C ALA A 34 -0.70 8.05 -16.04
N PRO A 35 -1.23 6.96 -15.44
CA PRO A 35 -2.12 6.06 -16.15
C PRO A 35 -3.36 6.80 -16.65
N THR A 36 -3.74 6.57 -17.92
CA THR A 36 -4.94 7.12 -18.57
C THR A 36 -6.11 6.14 -18.62
N THR A 37 -5.85 4.88 -18.25
CA THR A 37 -6.84 3.83 -18.01
C THR A 37 -6.54 3.14 -16.69
N ALA A 38 -7.45 2.29 -16.21
CA ALA A 38 -7.16 1.39 -15.11
C ALA A 38 -5.86 0.61 -15.37
N ALA A 39 -4.98 0.55 -14.36
CA ALA A 39 -3.64 0.01 -14.53
C ALA A 39 -3.20 -0.83 -13.33
N THR A 40 -2.33 -1.80 -13.59
CA THR A 40 -1.75 -2.67 -12.57
C THR A 40 -0.25 -2.40 -12.47
N ILE A 41 0.22 -2.13 -11.26
CA ILE A 41 1.62 -2.12 -10.90
C ILE A 41 1.95 -3.52 -10.39
N GLU A 42 2.80 -4.22 -11.13
CA GLU A 42 3.25 -5.55 -10.72
C GLU A 42 4.43 -5.45 -9.76
N ILE A 43 4.35 -6.19 -8.66
CA ILE A 43 5.38 -6.31 -7.63
C ILE A 43 6.01 -7.70 -7.76
N PRO A 44 7.32 -7.83 -7.97
CA PRO A 44 7.94 -9.14 -8.14
C PRO A 44 7.76 -10.04 -6.92
N HIS A 45 7.45 -11.32 -7.17
CA HIS A 45 7.50 -12.42 -6.19
C HIS A 45 8.58 -13.43 -6.59
N THR A 46 9.70 -12.90 -7.08
CA THR A 46 10.85 -13.61 -7.62
C THR A 46 12.14 -13.18 -6.91
N LEU A 47 12.02 -12.32 -5.89
CA LEU A 47 13.16 -11.68 -5.24
C LEU A 47 13.94 -12.66 -4.37
N THR A 48 15.24 -12.38 -4.25
CA THR A 48 16.09 -13.02 -3.24
C THR A 48 15.74 -12.49 -1.84
N ALA A 49 16.14 -13.22 -0.78
CA ALA A 49 15.94 -12.78 0.60
C ALA A 49 16.50 -11.39 0.90
N GLU A 50 17.67 -11.08 0.34
CA GLU A 50 18.29 -9.77 0.53
C GLU A 50 17.48 -8.65 -0.12
N GLN A 51 16.91 -8.90 -1.31
CA GLN A 51 16.08 -7.93 -2.01
C GLN A 51 14.71 -7.77 -1.34
N ALA A 52 14.08 -8.88 -0.94
CA ALA A 52 12.77 -8.89 -0.29
C ALA A 52 12.75 -8.17 1.06
N ALA A 53 13.87 -8.20 1.80
CA ALA A 53 14.03 -7.49 3.07
C ALA A 53 14.17 -5.95 2.90
N LYS A 54 14.33 -5.45 1.68
CA LYS A 54 14.39 -4.01 1.40
C LYS A 54 12.99 -3.47 1.21
N GLU A 55 12.73 -2.31 1.80
CA GLU A 55 11.50 -1.56 1.58
C GLU A 55 11.47 -1.00 0.16
N ILE A 56 10.36 -1.24 -0.55
CA ILE A 56 10.14 -0.73 -1.91
C ILE A 56 9.22 0.48 -1.86
N SER A 57 9.66 1.61 -2.38
CA SER A 57 8.87 2.83 -2.48
C SER A 57 8.50 3.11 -3.94
N ILE A 58 7.22 3.35 -4.21
CA ILE A 58 6.71 3.61 -5.55
C ILE A 58 5.94 4.93 -5.52
N THR A 59 6.32 5.84 -6.39
CA THR A 59 5.64 7.14 -6.57
C THR A 59 5.01 7.22 -7.94
N LEU A 60 3.71 7.52 -7.98
CA LEU A 60 2.97 7.77 -9.20
C LEU A 60 2.57 9.24 -9.30
N PRO A 61 2.43 9.78 -10.53
CA PRO A 61 1.75 11.04 -10.73
C PRO A 61 0.27 10.92 -10.35
N GLU A 62 -0.39 12.05 -10.17
CA GLU A 62 -1.84 12.11 -10.00
C GLU A 62 -2.57 11.44 -11.16
N THR A 63 -3.61 10.65 -10.84
CA THR A 63 -4.48 10.00 -11.83
C THR A 63 -5.90 9.88 -11.28
N ASP A 64 -6.90 9.95 -12.14
CA ASP A 64 -8.31 9.66 -11.80
C ASP A 64 -8.69 8.19 -12.10
N GLN A 65 -7.71 7.38 -12.49
CA GLN A 65 -7.90 5.99 -12.84
C GLN A 65 -7.78 5.07 -11.63
N GLN A 66 -8.34 3.87 -11.74
CA GLN A 66 -8.10 2.80 -10.78
C GLN A 66 -6.66 2.29 -10.92
N VAL A 67 -5.96 2.17 -9.79
CA VAL A 67 -4.62 1.57 -9.72
C VAL A 67 -4.68 0.31 -8.88
N THR A 68 -4.08 -0.77 -9.38
CA THR A 68 -3.98 -2.04 -8.66
C THR A 68 -2.51 -2.33 -8.36
N LEU A 69 -2.15 -2.64 -7.11
CA LEU A 69 -0.88 -3.28 -6.77
C LEU A 69 -1.13 -4.78 -6.64
N ALA A 70 -0.39 -5.59 -7.38
CA ALA A 70 -0.50 -7.04 -7.31
C ALA A 70 0.87 -7.69 -7.52
N TYR A 71 1.07 -8.88 -6.96
CA TYR A 71 2.28 -9.64 -7.29
C TYR A 71 2.27 -10.07 -8.77
N THR A 72 3.47 -10.22 -9.32
CA THR A 72 3.69 -10.94 -10.58
C THR A 72 3.10 -12.34 -10.52
N THR A 73 2.73 -12.89 -11.68
CA THR A 73 2.22 -14.27 -11.77
C THR A 73 3.27 -15.31 -11.42
N GLU A 74 4.55 -15.02 -11.69
CA GLU A 74 5.65 -15.84 -11.23
C GLU A 74 5.88 -15.62 -9.74
N GLN A 75 5.84 -16.71 -8.97
CA GLN A 75 5.94 -16.75 -7.50
C GLN A 75 6.93 -17.83 -7.06
N ASN A 76 8.16 -17.75 -7.58
CA ASN A 76 9.22 -18.74 -7.33
C ASN A 76 10.30 -18.23 -6.37
N GLY A 77 10.14 -17.01 -5.84
CA GLY A 77 11.05 -16.38 -4.89
C GLY A 77 10.29 -15.81 -3.69
N GLN A 78 10.73 -14.65 -3.21
CA GLN A 78 10.09 -13.94 -2.11
C GLN A 78 9.40 -12.67 -2.60
N ALA A 79 8.29 -12.34 -1.94
CA ALA A 79 7.67 -11.02 -2.03
C ALA A 79 8.44 -10.00 -1.17
N PRO A 80 8.42 -8.70 -1.52
CA PRO A 80 8.89 -7.65 -0.62
C PRO A 80 8.15 -7.68 0.71
N GLU A 81 8.87 -7.49 1.82
CA GLU A 81 8.24 -7.42 3.15
C GLU A 81 7.42 -6.14 3.32
N ALA A 82 7.88 -5.02 2.75
CA ALA A 82 7.25 -3.71 2.86
C ALA A 82 7.21 -2.98 1.51
N VAL A 83 6.04 -2.41 1.20
CA VAL A 83 5.80 -1.59 0.01
C VAL A 83 5.15 -0.27 0.42
N ASN A 84 5.78 0.85 0.07
CA ASN A 84 5.20 2.16 0.20
C ASN A 84 4.67 2.63 -1.14
N ILE A 85 3.47 3.19 -1.14
CA ILE A 85 2.84 3.70 -2.35
C ILE A 85 2.46 5.17 -2.15
N THR A 86 3.00 6.03 -3.00
CA THR A 86 2.64 7.45 -3.06
C THR A 86 1.85 7.69 -4.33
N VAL A 87 0.54 7.92 -4.19
CA VAL A 87 -0.29 8.46 -5.27
C VAL A 87 -0.94 9.73 -4.75
N PRO A 88 -0.69 10.92 -5.33
CA PRO A 88 -1.27 12.18 -4.85
C PRO A 88 -2.79 12.10 -4.72
N THR A 89 -3.44 11.61 -5.77
CA THR A 89 -4.86 11.24 -5.79
C THR A 89 -5.10 10.08 -6.76
N THR A 90 -6.09 9.23 -6.44
CA THR A 90 -6.64 8.17 -7.29
C THR A 90 -8.13 7.95 -7.00
N ASN A 91 -8.88 7.49 -8.00
CA ASN A 91 -10.28 7.09 -7.84
C ASN A 91 -10.40 5.86 -6.94
N LYS A 92 -9.61 4.82 -7.20
CA LYS A 92 -9.58 3.61 -6.38
C LYS A 92 -8.19 2.98 -6.41
N LEU A 93 -7.64 2.74 -5.23
CA LEU A 93 -6.46 1.90 -5.05
C LEU A 93 -6.90 0.49 -4.64
N ILE A 94 -6.47 -0.52 -5.39
CA ILE A 94 -6.63 -1.92 -5.01
C ILE A 94 -5.25 -2.46 -4.63
N ILE A 95 -5.13 -3.06 -3.45
CA ILE A 95 -3.90 -3.67 -2.95
C ILE A 95 -4.15 -5.17 -2.84
N ASN A 96 -3.40 -5.96 -3.60
CA ASN A 96 -3.39 -7.41 -3.55
C ASN A 96 -1.97 -7.91 -3.32
N LEU A 97 -1.45 -7.63 -2.12
CA LEU A 97 -0.11 -7.99 -1.67
C LEU A 97 -0.22 -8.81 -0.36
N PRO A 98 -0.76 -10.04 -0.41
CA PRO A 98 -1.07 -10.86 0.76
C PRO A 98 0.14 -11.33 1.58
N GLU A 99 1.36 -10.89 1.28
CA GLU A 99 2.60 -11.19 2.00
C GLU A 99 3.36 -9.92 2.43
N SER A 100 2.90 -8.72 2.06
CA SER A 100 3.57 -7.45 2.35
C SER A 100 2.80 -6.58 3.34
N THR A 101 3.54 -5.81 4.15
CA THR A 101 3.04 -4.58 4.79
C THR A 101 2.94 -3.51 3.71
N VAL A 102 1.87 -2.71 3.73
CA VAL A 102 1.71 -1.62 2.76
C VAL A 102 1.48 -0.31 3.49
N THR A 103 2.27 0.71 3.17
CA THR A 103 2.10 2.06 3.73
C THR A 103 1.57 3.00 2.65
N LEU A 104 0.45 3.67 2.94
CA LEU A 104 -0.09 4.70 2.07
C LEU A 104 0.65 6.01 2.30
N ASN A 105 1.24 6.57 1.27
CA ASN A 105 1.82 7.91 1.26
C ASN A 105 1.01 8.83 0.34
N GLY A 106 1.26 10.12 0.38
CA GLY A 106 0.46 11.13 -0.33
C GLY A 106 -0.55 11.80 0.59
N THR A 107 -1.56 12.44 0.04
CA THR A 107 -2.51 13.25 0.84
C THR A 107 -3.87 12.60 0.95
N SER A 108 -4.42 12.07 -0.14
CA SER A 108 -5.79 11.54 -0.13
C SER A 108 -6.04 10.39 -1.09
N TYR A 109 -6.81 9.41 -0.62
CA TYR A 109 -7.33 8.29 -1.39
C TYR A 109 -8.86 8.29 -1.31
N THR A 110 -9.52 8.29 -2.47
CA THR A 110 -10.98 8.26 -2.51
C THR A 110 -11.51 6.92 -1.98
N ALA A 111 -10.99 5.82 -2.51
CA ALA A 111 -11.30 4.47 -2.08
C ALA A 111 -10.05 3.59 -2.08
N VAL A 112 -9.93 2.73 -1.07
CA VAL A 112 -8.88 1.72 -0.94
C VAL A 112 -9.54 0.37 -0.68
N GLU A 113 -9.15 -0.64 -1.44
CA GLU A 113 -9.50 -2.05 -1.19
C GLU A 113 -8.23 -2.83 -0.93
N ALA A 114 -8.10 -3.44 0.26
CA ALA A 114 -6.84 -3.98 0.72
C ALA A 114 -6.91 -5.47 1.07
N THR A 115 -6.05 -6.24 0.41
CA THR A 115 -5.67 -7.61 0.74
C THR A 115 -4.17 -7.59 1.05
N THR A 116 -3.84 -7.51 2.34
CA THR A 116 -2.46 -7.63 2.84
C THR A 116 -2.29 -8.95 3.59
N ALA A 117 -1.06 -9.26 4.02
CA ALA A 117 -0.81 -10.44 4.84
C ALA A 117 -1.46 -10.33 6.22
N GLY A 118 -1.05 -11.16 7.20
CA GLY A 118 -1.16 -10.73 8.61
C GLY A 118 -0.46 -9.39 8.88
N ASN A 119 0.38 -8.97 7.92
CA ASN A 119 1.07 -7.71 7.77
C ASN A 119 0.09 -6.58 7.45
N THR A 120 0.41 -5.42 8.02
CA THR A 120 -0.55 -4.33 8.24
C THR A 120 -0.65 -3.42 7.02
N LEU A 121 -1.87 -3.02 6.63
CA LEU A 121 -2.04 -1.77 5.88
C LEU A 121 -1.89 -0.59 6.84
N ILE A 122 -0.93 0.28 6.59
CA ILE A 122 -0.68 1.47 7.41
C ILE A 122 -1.25 2.70 6.68
N VAL A 123 -2.10 3.45 7.39
CA VAL A 123 -2.59 4.77 7.01
C VAL A 123 -1.90 5.81 7.91
N PRO A 124 -0.80 6.44 7.47
CA PRO A 124 -0.03 7.40 8.26
C PRO A 124 -0.81 8.67 8.61
N GLU A 125 -0.29 9.45 9.56
CA GLU A 125 -0.77 10.79 9.85
C GLU A 125 -0.70 11.69 8.60
N GLY A 126 -1.68 12.57 8.42
CA GLY A 126 -1.78 13.44 7.25
C GLY A 126 -2.40 12.78 6.01
N VAL A 127 -2.58 11.44 6.00
CA VAL A 127 -3.27 10.72 4.93
C VAL A 127 -4.76 10.62 5.23
N THR A 128 -5.59 10.94 4.24
CA THR A 128 -7.05 10.77 4.31
C THR A 128 -7.54 9.70 3.35
N VAL A 129 -8.27 8.72 3.86
CA VAL A 129 -8.97 7.71 3.07
C VAL A 129 -10.48 7.93 3.19
N GLY A 130 -11.16 8.12 2.06
CA GLY A 130 -12.61 8.22 2.02
C GLY A 130 -13.25 6.91 2.45
N LYS A 131 -13.09 5.86 1.63
CA LYS A 131 -13.59 4.52 1.92
C LYS A 131 -12.49 3.48 1.94
N LEU A 132 -12.33 2.78 3.07
CA LEU A 132 -11.43 1.66 3.22
C LEU A 132 -12.22 0.34 3.31
N ASN A 133 -12.02 -0.55 2.35
CA ASN A 133 -12.51 -1.93 2.41
C ASN A 133 -11.35 -2.87 2.72
N VAL A 134 -11.33 -3.40 3.94
CA VAL A 134 -10.32 -4.37 4.37
C VAL A 134 -10.82 -5.75 3.97
N VAL A 135 -10.19 -6.39 2.99
CA VAL A 135 -10.57 -7.72 2.50
C VAL A 135 -9.82 -8.81 3.27
N LYS A 136 -8.52 -8.61 3.52
CA LYS A 136 -7.64 -9.48 4.29
C LYS A 136 -6.54 -8.65 4.96
N GLY A 137 -6.11 -9.11 6.13
CA GLY A 137 -5.02 -8.51 6.88
C GLY A 137 -5.46 -7.49 7.93
N ASN A 138 -4.48 -6.99 8.68
CA ASN A 138 -4.69 -6.01 9.74
C ASN A 138 -4.51 -4.58 9.20
N VAL A 139 -4.98 -3.59 9.96
CA VAL A 139 -4.82 -2.17 9.61
C VAL A 139 -4.34 -1.36 10.81
N GLU A 140 -3.43 -0.43 10.57
CA GLU A 140 -3.04 0.63 11.50
C GLU A 140 -3.44 1.99 10.93
N ILE A 141 -4.20 2.75 11.71
CA ILE A 141 -4.78 4.01 11.30
C ILE A 141 -4.21 5.11 12.20
N TYR A 142 -3.27 5.88 11.66
CA TYR A 142 -2.76 7.12 12.26
C TYR A 142 -3.38 8.35 11.60
N GLY A 143 -3.79 8.23 10.33
CA GLY A 143 -4.50 9.25 9.56
C GLY A 143 -6.01 9.21 9.75
N THR A 144 -6.73 9.73 8.74
CA THR A 144 -8.20 9.81 8.76
C THR A 144 -8.80 8.76 7.83
N VAL A 145 -9.71 7.93 8.36
CA VAL A 145 -10.55 7.04 7.56
C VAL A 145 -12.02 7.41 7.77
N THR A 146 -12.72 7.76 6.68
CA THR A 146 -14.11 8.23 6.78
C THR A 146 -15.08 7.07 6.94
N GLU A 147 -15.00 6.08 6.06
CA GLU A 147 -15.77 4.84 6.11
C GLU A 147 -14.82 3.65 6.09
N ILE A 148 -15.03 2.69 6.98
CA ILE A 148 -14.27 1.43 7.02
C ILE A 148 -15.24 0.26 6.99
N THR A 149 -14.91 -0.75 6.18
CA THR A 149 -15.69 -1.98 6.02
C THR A 149 -14.76 -3.18 6.04
N PHE A 150 -15.26 -4.33 6.50
CA PHE A 150 -14.48 -5.55 6.66
C PHE A 150 -15.12 -6.71 5.89
N GLY A 151 -14.35 -7.30 4.99
CA GLY A 151 -14.66 -8.57 4.36
C GLY A 151 -14.51 -9.75 5.32
N LYS A 152 -14.97 -10.93 4.90
CA LYS A 152 -14.91 -12.16 5.72
C LYS A 152 -13.50 -12.57 6.14
N GLY A 153 -12.49 -12.25 5.31
CA GLY A 153 -11.08 -12.58 5.57
C GLY A 153 -10.30 -11.49 6.30
N ALA A 154 -10.96 -10.39 6.66
CA ALA A 154 -10.29 -9.23 7.24
C ALA A 154 -9.86 -9.49 8.69
N GLY A 155 -8.67 -9.01 9.04
CA GLY A 155 -8.15 -9.02 10.40
C GLY A 155 -8.81 -7.94 11.27
N THR A 156 -8.00 -7.33 12.13
CA THR A 156 -8.40 -6.29 13.10
C THR A 156 -7.71 -4.96 12.79
N VAL A 157 -8.23 -3.88 13.38
CA VAL A 157 -7.52 -2.61 13.47
C VAL A 157 -6.63 -2.66 14.69
N THR A 158 -5.31 -2.80 14.49
CA THR A 158 -4.34 -2.96 15.59
C THR A 158 -4.00 -1.63 16.25
N THR A 159 -4.05 -0.54 15.47
CA THR A 159 -3.88 0.83 15.97
C THR A 159 -4.92 1.74 15.35
N TYR A 160 -5.56 2.58 16.16
CA TYR A 160 -6.39 3.68 15.69
C TYR A 160 -6.07 4.93 16.53
N ALA A 161 -5.31 5.86 15.96
CA ALA A 161 -5.04 7.15 16.56
C ALA A 161 -6.32 8.00 16.58
N THR A 162 -6.72 8.45 17.77
CA THR A 162 -7.91 9.28 17.95
C THR A 162 -7.48 10.70 18.32
N GLY A 163 -7.79 11.66 17.45
CA GLY A 163 -7.52 13.09 17.70
C GLY A 163 -8.76 13.85 18.18
N ASP A 164 -9.96 13.28 18.00
CA ASP A 164 -11.22 13.92 18.33
C ASP A 164 -12.29 12.92 18.82
N VAL A 165 -13.43 13.44 19.26
CA VAL A 165 -14.54 12.62 19.77
C VAL A 165 -15.18 11.75 18.68
N ALA A 166 -15.17 12.20 17.42
CA ALA A 166 -15.79 11.45 16.33
C ALA A 166 -14.98 10.19 15.98
N THR A 167 -13.66 10.35 15.89
CA THR A 167 -12.70 9.26 15.67
C THR A 167 -12.67 8.29 16.85
N LEU A 168 -12.76 8.79 18.09
CA LEU A 168 -12.90 7.92 19.27
C LEU A 168 -14.17 7.06 19.24
N LYS A 169 -15.32 7.65 18.86
CA LYS A 169 -16.59 6.89 18.71
C LYS A 169 -16.46 5.79 17.68
N LYS A 170 -15.86 6.07 16.52
CA LYS A 170 -15.60 5.06 15.48
C LYS A 170 -14.72 3.93 16.00
N ALA A 171 -13.65 4.24 16.74
CA ALA A 171 -12.80 3.22 17.33
C ALA A 171 -13.58 2.30 18.30
N ILE A 172 -14.47 2.86 19.12
CA ILE A 172 -15.35 2.08 20.01
C ILE A 172 -16.33 1.20 19.21
N GLU A 173 -16.89 1.71 18.13
CA GLU A 173 -17.78 0.93 17.25
C GLU A 173 -17.05 -0.25 16.60
N LEU A 174 -15.78 -0.10 16.25
CA LEU A 174 -14.94 -1.18 15.72
C LEU A 174 -14.69 -2.26 16.77
N ILE A 175 -14.33 -1.87 18.00
CA ILE A 175 -14.16 -2.80 19.12
C ILE A 175 -15.44 -3.61 19.37
N ALA A 176 -16.61 -2.96 19.32
CA ALA A 176 -17.90 -3.62 19.50
C ALA A 176 -18.20 -4.65 18.38
N GLN A 177 -17.60 -4.47 17.19
CA GLN A 177 -17.67 -5.42 16.07
C GLN A 177 -16.60 -6.52 16.16
N GLY A 178 -15.77 -6.53 17.20
CA GLY A 178 -14.62 -7.43 17.33
C GLY A 178 -13.50 -7.11 16.33
N LYS A 179 -13.38 -5.84 15.94
CA LYS A 179 -12.38 -5.33 15.00
C LYS A 179 -11.37 -4.43 15.68
#